data_AF-A0A965US66-F1
#
_entry.id   AF-A0A965US66-F1
#
_cell.length_a   1.000
_cell.length_b   1.000
_cell.length_c   1.000
_cell.angle_alpha   90.00
_cell.angle_beta   90.00
_cell.angle_gamma   90.00
#
_symmetry.space_group_name_H-M   'P 1'
#
loop_
_entity.id
_entity.type
_entity.pdbx_description
1 polymer ?
#
loop_
_entity_poly.entity_id
_entity_poly.type
_entity_poly.pdbx_seq_one_letter_code
_entity_poly.pdbx_strand_id
1 'polypeptide(L)'
;MYIETNKKIAVENYPYGRTVTTIFYSMEFSPKKGFRQVTQTVDPKTGKLNKPKQGKYYDFSMRQFVNGKVNRFCFRVNGGESLNEIAKFCAQPEVFNVLTEQERKYLYELCILGSKAHMKAQVIYCGSEVKDLIPLFDPFVQAAVKGHKNPSKNHFPEMVLPLEEIEKTKKPDFNPFKIVSHGFPSQY
;
A
#
# COMPACT_ATOMS: atom_id res chain seq x y z
N MET A 1 13.88 9.27 11.00
CA MET A 1 12.68 9.50 11.85
C MET A 1 11.47 9.70 10.95
N TYR A 2 10.38 8.97 11.18
CA TYR A 2 9.14 9.14 10.43
C TYR A 2 8.35 10.37 10.91
N ILE A 3 7.61 10.98 10.00
CA ILE A 3 6.81 12.17 10.25
C ILE A 3 5.35 11.75 10.33
N GLU A 4 4.67 12.14 11.41
CA GLU A 4 3.20 12.04 11.56
C GLU A 4 2.48 12.43 10.27
N THR A 5 1.58 11.56 9.80
CA THR A 5 0.92 11.72 8.50
C THR A 5 0.10 13.00 8.44
N ASN A 6 -0.63 13.32 9.50
CA ASN A 6 -1.44 14.55 9.63
C ASN A 6 -0.60 15.83 9.85
N LYS A 7 0.71 15.73 10.04
CA LYS A 7 1.57 16.88 10.35
C LYS A 7 2.07 17.59 9.10
N LYS A 8 1.85 18.91 9.03
CA LYS A 8 2.53 19.79 8.07
C LYS A 8 3.88 20.19 8.63
N ILE A 9 4.94 20.06 7.82
CA ILE A 9 6.29 20.45 8.21
C ILE A 9 6.83 21.51 7.25
N ALA A 10 7.62 22.42 7.78
CA ALA A 10 8.37 23.41 7.02
C ALA A 10 9.84 22.99 6.95
N VAL A 11 10.46 23.19 5.79
CA VAL A 11 11.90 23.02 5.59
C VAL A 11 12.41 24.31 5.00
N GLU A 12 13.30 24.96 5.75
CA GLU A 12 13.98 26.18 5.33
C GLU A 12 15.13 25.87 4.37
N ASN A 13 15.64 26.91 3.71
CA ASN A 13 16.78 26.81 2.78
C ASN A 13 16.57 25.81 1.63
N TYR A 14 15.31 25.62 1.21
CA TYR A 14 14.97 24.78 0.08
C TYR A 14 15.38 25.43 -1.24
N PRO A 15 16.10 24.72 -2.14
CA PRO A 15 16.48 25.26 -3.43
C PRO A 15 15.27 25.66 -4.30
N TYR A 16 15.28 26.90 -4.80
CA TYR A 16 14.25 27.46 -5.66
C TYR A 16 14.91 28.20 -6.83
N GLY A 17 15.33 27.45 -7.85
CA GLY A 17 16.15 27.98 -8.94
C GLY A 17 17.52 28.45 -8.43
N ARG A 18 17.80 29.76 -8.56
CA ARG A 18 19.04 30.40 -8.04
C ARG A 18 18.88 31.00 -6.64
N THR A 19 17.69 30.89 -6.05
CA THR A 19 17.36 31.41 -4.72
C THR A 19 17.03 30.27 -3.76
N VAL A 20 16.94 30.56 -2.47
CA VAL A 20 16.43 29.64 -1.45
C VAL A 20 15.09 30.11 -0.93
N THR A 21 14.26 29.18 -0.47
CA THR A 21 12.94 29.48 0.09
C THR A 21 12.56 28.47 1.18
N THR A 22 11.38 28.64 1.77
CA THR A 22 10.76 27.63 2.62
C THR A 22 9.81 26.76 1.80
N ILE A 23 9.93 25.44 1.94
CA ILE A 23 8.97 24.48 1.41
C ILE A 23 8.19 23.86 2.56
N PHE A 24 6.89 23.67 2.34
CA PHE A 24 6.01 22.93 3.22
C PHE A 24 5.68 21.57 2.63
N TYR A 25 5.75 20.53 3.46
CA TYR A 25 5.29 19.19 3.13
C TYR A 25 4.09 18.83 4.00
N SER A 26 3.03 18.32 3.39
CA SER A 26 1.88 17.70 4.08
C SER A 26 1.53 16.37 3.42
N MET A 27 0.81 15.49 4.15
CA MET A 27 0.18 14.31 3.58
C MET A 27 -1.32 14.55 3.54
N GLU A 28 -1.93 14.17 2.44
CA GLU A 28 -3.37 14.07 2.30
C GLU A 28 -3.75 12.59 2.29
N PHE A 29 -4.79 12.24 3.03
CA PHE A 29 -5.33 10.89 3.09
C PHE A 29 -6.78 10.87 2.60
N SER A 30 -7.12 9.87 1.79
CA SER A 30 -8.47 9.59 1.33
C SER A 30 -8.74 8.10 1.46
N PRO A 31 -9.76 7.65 2.22
CA PRO A 31 -10.10 6.23 2.33
C PRO A 31 -10.36 5.53 0.98
N LYS A 32 -10.72 6.29 -0.06
CA LYS A 32 -10.98 5.75 -1.41
C LYS A 32 -9.74 5.67 -2.29
N LYS A 33 -8.67 6.43 -1.97
CA LYS A 33 -7.51 6.59 -2.86
C LYS A 33 -6.17 6.29 -2.19
N GLY A 34 -6.11 6.28 -0.86
CA GLY A 34 -4.89 6.17 -0.06
C GLY A 34 -4.25 7.53 0.22
N PHE A 35 -2.93 7.59 0.10
CA PHE A 35 -2.08 8.68 0.59
C PHE A 35 -1.46 9.47 -0.56
N ARG A 36 -1.41 10.80 -0.41
CA ARG A 36 -0.80 11.71 -1.38
C ARG A 36 0.00 12.79 -0.67
N GLN A 37 1.29 12.91 -1.00
CA GLN A 37 2.08 14.05 -0.55
C GLN A 37 1.67 15.32 -1.30
N VAL A 38 1.53 16.41 -0.56
CA VAL A 38 1.33 17.75 -1.10
C VAL A 38 2.50 18.62 -0.67
N THR A 39 3.01 19.42 -1.60
CA THR A 39 4.12 20.35 -1.34
C THR A 39 3.72 21.76 -1.72
N GLN A 40 4.16 22.76 -0.96
CA GLN A 40 3.89 24.16 -1.24
C GLN A 40 5.12 24.99 -0.88
N THR A 41 5.59 25.85 -1.78
CA THR A 41 6.74 26.74 -1.51
C THR A 41 6.27 28.16 -1.24
N VAL A 42 7.09 28.93 -0.53
CA VAL A 42 6.99 30.40 -0.50
C VAL A 42 7.68 30.95 -1.75
N ASP A 43 7.11 31.95 -2.40
CA ASP A 43 7.80 32.72 -3.43
C ASP A 43 8.81 33.66 -2.75
N PRO A 44 10.14 33.47 -2.95
CA PRO A 44 11.15 34.27 -2.28
C PRO A 44 11.13 35.75 -2.68
N LYS A 45 10.47 36.13 -3.79
CA LYS A 45 10.37 37.53 -4.22
C LYS A 45 9.22 38.28 -3.55
N THR A 46 8.12 37.58 -3.28
CA THR A 46 6.87 38.20 -2.80
C THR A 46 6.49 37.81 -1.37
N GLY A 47 7.13 36.78 -0.82
CA GLY A 47 6.79 36.21 0.49
C GLY A 47 5.46 35.45 0.52
N LYS A 48 4.75 35.34 -0.61
CA LYS A 48 3.45 34.69 -0.71
C LYS A 48 3.60 33.19 -0.94
N LEU A 49 2.63 32.41 -0.48
CA LEU A 49 2.57 30.98 -0.80
C LEU A 49 2.23 30.75 -2.27
N ASN A 50 3.01 29.89 -2.93
CA ASN A 50 2.69 29.39 -4.26
C ASN A 50 1.48 28.44 -4.22
N LYS A 51 0.92 28.12 -5.39
CA LYS A 51 -0.11 27.09 -5.51
C LYS A 51 0.42 25.74 -5.00
N PRO A 52 -0.36 24.99 -4.20
CA PRO A 52 0.03 23.66 -3.77
C PRO A 52 0.26 22.72 -4.96
N LYS A 53 1.39 22.02 -4.97
CA LYS A 53 1.69 20.94 -5.91
C LYS A 53 1.26 19.61 -5.31
N GLN A 54 0.25 18.99 -5.93
CA GLN A 54 -0.29 17.71 -5.51
C GLN A 54 0.50 16.55 -6.14
N GLY A 55 0.86 15.54 -5.35
CA GLY A 55 1.44 14.30 -5.85
C GLY A 55 0.41 13.34 -6.47
N LYS A 56 0.83 12.10 -6.68
CA LYS A 56 -0.08 10.98 -6.99
C LYS A 56 -0.53 10.32 -5.69
N TYR A 57 -1.71 9.71 -5.72
CA TYR A 57 -2.11 8.81 -4.64
C TYR A 57 -1.41 7.45 -4.78
N TYR A 58 -1.13 6.85 -3.63
CA TYR A 58 -0.60 5.50 -3.46
C TYR A 58 -1.36 4.82 -2.34
N ASP A 59 -1.43 3.49 -2.36
CA ASP A 59 -2.13 2.73 -1.32
C ASP A 59 -1.52 3.00 0.05
N PHE A 60 -0.20 3.19 0.11
CA PHE A 60 0.47 3.68 1.31
C PHE A 60 1.59 4.66 0.94
N SER A 61 1.70 5.75 1.70
CA SER A 61 2.81 6.68 1.58
C SER A 61 3.16 7.32 2.92
N MET A 62 4.46 7.42 3.19
CA MET A 62 4.96 8.01 4.42
C MET A 62 6.16 8.90 4.14
N ARG A 63 6.36 9.88 5.03
CA ARG A 63 7.48 10.82 4.97
C ARG A 63 8.45 10.51 6.10
N GLN A 64 9.74 10.69 5.82
CA GLN A 64 10.79 10.60 6.83
C GLN A 64 11.81 11.71 6.66
N PHE A 65 12.44 12.11 7.76
CA PHE A 65 13.65 12.91 7.73
C PHE A 65 14.88 12.01 7.58
N VAL A 66 15.69 12.30 6.58
CA VAL A 66 17.01 11.69 6.32
C VAL A 66 17.98 12.78 5.91
N ASN A 67 19.08 12.93 6.64
CA ASN A 67 20.18 13.86 6.32
C ASN A 67 19.71 15.30 6.02
N GLY A 68 18.81 15.83 6.87
CA GLY A 68 18.25 17.17 6.73
C GLY A 68 17.24 17.34 5.59
N LYS A 69 16.86 16.26 4.90
CA LYS A 69 15.90 16.27 3.78
C LYS A 69 14.67 15.43 4.12
N VAL A 70 13.53 15.82 3.56
CA VAL A 70 12.30 15.04 3.63
C VAL A 70 12.29 14.06 2.46
N ASN A 71 12.41 12.78 2.78
CA ASN A 71 12.23 11.68 1.84
C ASN A 71 10.82 11.12 1.95
N ARG A 72 10.33 10.54 0.86
CA ARG A 72 9.00 9.92 0.77
C ARG A 72 9.14 8.46 0.33
N PHE A 73 8.40 7.58 0.99
CA PHE A 73 8.17 6.21 0.55
C PHE A 73 6.74 6.04 0.07
N CYS A 74 6.57 5.14 -0.89
CA CYS A 74 5.30 4.84 -1.51
C CYS A 74 5.24 3.34 -1.79
N PHE A 75 4.13 2.71 -1.43
CA PHE A 75 3.86 1.31 -1.76
C PHE A 75 2.60 1.22 -2.61
N ARG A 76 2.60 0.25 -3.51
CA ARG A 76 1.38 -0.27 -4.13
C ARG A 76 1.20 -1.69 -3.62
N VAL A 77 0.00 -2.02 -3.17
CA VAL A 77 -0.29 -3.33 -2.61
C VAL A 77 -1.01 -4.15 -3.68
N ASN A 78 -0.26 -5.01 -4.35
CA ASN A 78 -0.74 -5.93 -5.37
C ASN A 78 -0.07 -7.30 -5.24
N GLY A 79 -0.82 -8.31 -4.79
CA GLY A 79 -0.33 -9.69 -4.62
C GLY A 79 0.34 -9.96 -3.27
N GLY A 80 0.66 -11.23 -3.04
CA GLY A 80 1.13 -11.75 -1.75
C GLY A 80 2.40 -11.11 -1.20
N GLU A 81 3.41 -10.87 -2.05
CA GLU A 81 4.68 -10.24 -1.61
C GLU A 81 4.44 -8.85 -1.04
N SER A 82 3.75 -7.99 -1.78
CA SER A 82 3.44 -6.62 -1.34
C SER A 82 2.55 -6.56 -0.09
N LEU A 83 1.68 -7.57 0.11
CA LEU A 83 0.87 -7.71 1.34
C LEU A 83 1.74 -8.02 2.55
N ASN A 84 2.72 -8.92 2.41
CA ASN A 84 3.70 -9.19 3.46
C ASN A 84 4.62 -7.99 3.70
N GLU A 85 5.05 -7.29 2.65
CA GLU A 85 5.88 -6.09 2.77
C GLU A 85 5.19 -4.98 3.55
N ILE A 86 3.94 -4.64 3.19
CA ILE A 86 3.22 -3.57 3.89
C ILE A 86 2.92 -3.97 5.34
N ALA A 87 2.56 -5.24 5.61
CA ALA A 87 2.37 -5.73 6.96
C ALA A 87 3.67 -5.62 7.78
N LYS A 88 4.79 -6.11 7.26
CA LYS A 88 6.11 -6.01 7.91
C LYS A 88 6.54 -4.56 8.14
N PHE A 89 6.23 -3.66 7.21
CA PHE A 89 6.55 -2.25 7.37
C PHE A 89 5.71 -1.59 8.47
N CYS A 90 4.39 -1.83 8.47
CA CYS A 90 3.49 -1.30 9.48
C CYS A 90 3.62 -1.98 10.86
N ALA A 91 4.26 -3.15 10.94
CA ALA A 91 4.61 -3.82 12.19
C ALA A 91 5.64 -3.02 13.02
N GLN A 92 6.42 -2.14 12.40
CA GLN A 92 7.39 -1.28 13.09
C GLN A 92 6.67 -0.24 13.98
N PRO A 93 6.95 -0.16 15.29
CA PRO A 93 6.31 0.79 16.20
C PRO A 93 6.41 2.25 15.74
N GLU A 94 7.56 2.66 15.21
CA GLU A 94 7.82 4.00 14.69
C GLU A 94 7.02 4.36 13.43
N VAL A 95 6.51 3.35 12.70
CA VAL A 95 5.59 3.51 11.58
C VAL A 95 4.16 3.53 12.09
N PHE A 96 3.79 2.56 12.94
CA PHE A 96 2.43 2.43 13.44
C PHE A 96 1.99 3.67 14.23
N ASN A 97 2.87 4.20 15.07
CA ASN A 97 2.56 5.31 15.97
C ASN A 97 2.36 6.65 15.25
N VAL A 98 2.92 6.82 14.05
CA VAL A 98 2.77 8.07 13.26
C VAL A 98 1.53 8.08 12.37
N LEU A 99 0.82 6.95 12.27
CA LEU A 99 -0.45 6.81 11.56
C LEU A 99 -1.62 7.16 12.46
N THR A 100 -2.60 7.84 11.90
CA THR A 100 -3.91 8.06 12.54
C THR A 100 -4.71 6.75 12.61
N GLU A 101 -5.70 6.70 13.50
CA GLU A 101 -6.58 5.53 13.62
C GLU A 101 -7.29 5.20 12.29
N GLN A 102 -7.76 6.22 11.57
CA GLN A 102 -8.45 6.04 10.30
C GLN A 102 -7.53 5.43 9.23
N GLU A 103 -6.28 5.87 9.18
CA GLU A 103 -5.26 5.34 8.27
C GLU A 103 -4.90 3.89 8.62
N ARG A 104 -4.80 3.55 9.90
CA ARG A 104 -4.57 2.16 10.36
C ARG A 104 -5.72 1.25 9.95
N LYS A 105 -6.98 1.67 10.17
CA LYS A 105 -8.18 0.94 9.73
C LYS A 105 -8.14 0.69 8.22
N TYR A 106 -7.87 1.74 7.45
CA TYR A 106 -7.76 1.64 6.00
C TYR A 106 -6.67 0.63 5.56
N LEU A 107 -5.51 0.62 6.21
CA LEU A 107 -4.45 -0.33 5.86
C LEU A 107 -4.81 -1.78 6.19
N TYR A 108 -5.50 -2.04 7.31
CA TYR A 108 -6.04 -3.37 7.57
C TYR A 108 -7.10 -3.77 6.55
N GLU A 109 -8.00 -2.87 6.17
CA GLU A 109 -9.01 -3.11 5.14
C GLU A 109 -8.37 -3.42 3.77
N LEU A 110 -7.35 -2.66 3.39
CA LEU A 110 -6.54 -2.90 2.20
C LEU A 110 -5.94 -4.31 2.21
N CYS A 111 -5.38 -4.75 3.33
CA CYS A 111 -4.84 -6.11 3.46
C CYS A 111 -5.92 -7.20 3.38
N ILE A 112 -7.12 -6.98 3.95
CA ILE A 112 -8.25 -7.91 3.84
C ILE A 112 -8.71 -8.04 2.38
N LEU A 113 -8.85 -6.92 1.67
CA LEU A 113 -9.29 -6.92 0.27
C LEU A 113 -8.20 -7.51 -0.65
N GLY A 114 -6.95 -7.11 -0.44
CA GLY A 114 -5.82 -7.59 -1.23
C GLY A 114 -5.58 -9.09 -1.06
N SER A 115 -5.69 -9.63 0.15
CA SER A 115 -5.55 -11.08 0.40
C SER A 115 -6.65 -11.89 -0.29
N LYS A 116 -7.91 -11.43 -0.22
CA LYS A 116 -9.02 -12.06 -0.98
C LYS A 116 -8.82 -12.01 -2.48
N ALA A 117 -8.36 -10.87 -3.02
CA ALA A 117 -8.05 -10.72 -4.43
C ALA A 117 -6.91 -11.65 -4.85
N HIS A 118 -5.86 -11.77 -4.02
CA HIS A 118 -4.74 -12.67 -4.27
C HIS A 118 -5.17 -14.14 -4.28
N MET A 119 -5.97 -14.57 -3.29
CA MET A 119 -6.53 -15.93 -3.25
C MET A 119 -7.36 -16.22 -4.51
N LYS A 120 -8.22 -15.28 -4.92
CA LYS A 120 -9.01 -15.40 -6.15
C LYS A 120 -8.12 -15.52 -7.39
N ALA A 121 -7.01 -14.79 -7.44
CA ALA A 121 -6.05 -14.89 -8.54
C ALA A 121 -5.40 -16.28 -8.61
N GLN A 122 -5.06 -16.90 -7.48
CA GLN A 122 -4.51 -18.27 -7.45
C GLN A 122 -5.49 -19.27 -8.06
N VAL A 123 -6.78 -19.15 -7.73
CA VAL A 123 -7.83 -20.02 -8.29
C VAL A 123 -7.99 -19.80 -9.80
N ILE A 124 -8.15 -18.54 -10.22
CA ILE A 124 -8.48 -18.20 -11.62
C ILE A 124 -7.30 -18.45 -12.56
N TYR A 125 -6.08 -18.12 -12.13
CA TYR A 125 -4.91 -18.11 -13.01
C TYR A 125 -3.94 -19.26 -12.77
N CYS A 126 -4.05 -19.97 -11.65
CA CYS A 126 -3.11 -21.03 -11.29
C CYS A 126 -3.78 -22.38 -10.98
N GLY A 127 -5.11 -22.46 -11.02
CA GLY A 127 -5.86 -23.71 -10.85
C GLY A 127 -5.85 -24.26 -9.43
N SER A 128 -5.39 -23.47 -8.45
CA SER A 128 -5.43 -23.82 -7.03
C SER A 128 -6.87 -24.03 -6.56
N GLU A 129 -7.08 -24.93 -5.61
CA GLU A 129 -8.41 -25.18 -5.03
C GLU A 129 -8.64 -24.32 -3.78
N VAL A 130 -9.82 -23.73 -3.67
CA VAL A 130 -10.18 -22.83 -2.55
C VAL A 130 -9.98 -23.50 -1.20
N LYS A 131 -10.32 -24.80 -1.09
CA LYS A 131 -10.19 -25.57 0.15
C LYS A 131 -8.76 -25.65 0.67
N ASP A 132 -7.77 -25.66 -0.24
CA ASP A 132 -6.35 -25.75 0.09
C ASP A 132 -5.78 -24.36 0.41
N LEU A 133 -6.36 -23.30 -0.15
CA LEU A 133 -5.95 -21.92 0.09
C LEU A 133 -6.49 -21.35 1.42
N ILE A 134 -7.71 -21.69 1.83
CA ILE A 134 -8.33 -21.12 3.03
C ILE A 134 -7.42 -21.22 4.26
N PRO A 135 -6.84 -22.39 4.62
CA PRO A 135 -5.97 -22.51 5.78
C PRO A 135 -4.71 -21.62 5.73
N LEU A 136 -4.25 -21.27 4.52
CA LEU A 136 -3.06 -20.45 4.29
C LEU A 136 -3.37 -18.95 4.36
N PHE A 137 -4.59 -18.54 4.00
CA PHE A 137 -5.00 -17.13 4.00
C PHE A 137 -5.73 -16.71 5.28
N ASP A 138 -6.48 -17.61 5.92
CA ASP A 138 -7.35 -17.26 7.04
C ASP A 138 -6.58 -16.65 8.22
N PRO A 139 -5.42 -17.16 8.66
CA PRO A 139 -4.66 -16.53 9.75
C PRO A 139 -4.33 -15.05 9.48
N PHE A 140 -3.89 -14.72 8.26
CA PHE A 140 -3.61 -13.36 7.83
C PHE A 140 -4.88 -12.49 7.87
N VAL A 141 -6.00 -13.01 7.34
CA VAL A 141 -7.27 -12.29 7.30
C VAL A 141 -7.83 -12.05 8.70
N GLN A 142 -7.77 -13.05 9.59
CA GLN A 142 -8.23 -12.91 10.97
C GLN A 142 -7.42 -11.87 11.74
N ALA A 143 -6.08 -11.87 11.58
CA ALA A 143 -5.20 -10.85 12.16
C ALA A 143 -5.56 -9.44 11.64
N ALA A 144 -5.79 -9.29 10.33
CA ALA A 144 -6.19 -8.02 9.74
C ALA A 144 -7.57 -7.55 10.24
N VAL A 145 -8.55 -8.46 10.38
CA VAL A 145 -9.89 -8.16 10.92
C VAL A 145 -9.79 -7.73 12.38
N LYS A 146 -8.96 -8.40 13.19
CA LYS A 146 -8.67 -8.03 14.58
C LYS A 146 -8.07 -6.63 14.65
N GLY A 147 -7.10 -6.33 13.78
CA GLY A 147 -6.51 -5.00 13.61
C GLY A 147 -7.52 -3.92 13.23
N HIS A 148 -8.37 -4.18 12.25
CA HIS A 148 -9.42 -3.26 11.83
C HIS A 148 -10.41 -2.94 12.96
N LYS A 149 -10.79 -3.95 13.75
CA LYS A 149 -11.68 -3.79 14.91
C LYS A 149 -11.01 -3.06 16.08
N ASN A 150 -9.68 -3.21 16.23
CA ASN A 150 -8.92 -2.56 17.29
C ASN A 150 -7.64 -1.86 16.75
N PRO A 151 -7.79 -0.74 16.02
CA PRO A 151 -6.68 -0.04 15.38
C PRO A 151 -5.75 0.70 16.36
N SER A 152 -6.07 0.71 17.65
CA SER A 152 -5.17 1.23 18.69
C SER A 152 -4.00 0.28 18.96
N LYS A 153 -4.15 -1.01 18.69
CA LYS A 153 -3.13 -2.05 18.86
C LYS A 153 -2.54 -2.46 17.52
N ASN A 154 -1.23 -2.69 17.51
CA ASN A 154 -0.53 -3.12 16.31
C ASN A 154 -0.67 -4.63 16.12
N HIS A 155 -1.47 -5.03 15.13
CA HIS A 155 -1.72 -6.41 14.74
C HIS A 155 -1.04 -6.80 13.42
N PHE A 156 -0.35 -5.87 12.76
CA PHE A 156 0.46 -6.17 11.57
C PHE A 156 1.55 -7.24 11.79
N PRO A 157 2.19 -7.36 12.98
CA PRO A 157 3.13 -8.46 13.23
C PRO A 157 2.51 -9.87 13.14
N GLU A 158 1.20 -9.99 13.32
CA GLU A 158 0.45 -11.26 13.23
C GLU A 158 0.11 -11.62 11.76
N MET A 159 0.35 -10.71 10.82
CA MET A 159 -0.10 -10.83 9.43
C MET A 159 1.04 -11.36 8.53
N VAL A 160 1.06 -12.67 8.30
CA VAL A 160 2.01 -13.32 7.38
C VAL A 160 1.27 -14.26 6.42
N LEU A 161 1.44 -14.06 5.11
CA LEU A 161 1.04 -15.02 4.10
C LEU A 161 2.19 -15.99 3.80
N PRO A 162 1.99 -17.31 3.90
CA PRO A 162 3.01 -18.31 3.60
C PRO A 162 3.12 -18.53 2.09
N LEU A 163 3.82 -17.62 1.39
CA LEU A 163 3.83 -17.59 -0.08
C LEU A 163 4.37 -18.87 -0.72
N GLU A 164 5.36 -19.52 -0.11
CA GLU A 164 5.91 -20.80 -0.59
C GLU A 164 4.88 -21.93 -0.54
N GLU A 165 4.07 -22.00 0.52
CA GLU A 165 3.01 -22.99 0.63
C GLU A 165 1.86 -22.70 -0.34
N ILE A 166 1.55 -21.42 -0.55
CA ILE A 166 0.56 -20.99 -1.56
C ILE A 166 1.03 -21.41 -2.96
N GLU A 167 2.32 -21.23 -3.27
CA GLU A 167 2.90 -21.61 -4.57
C GLU A 167 2.75 -23.10 -4.86
N LYS A 168 2.91 -23.96 -3.86
CA LYS A 168 2.75 -25.42 -3.99
C LYS A 168 1.33 -25.85 -4.35
N THR A 169 0.32 -25.00 -4.16
CA THR A 169 -1.08 -25.30 -4.52
C THR A 169 -1.37 -25.17 -6.02
N LYS A 170 -0.46 -24.57 -6.79
CA LYS A 170 -0.67 -24.31 -8.22
C LYS A 170 -0.63 -25.60 -9.02
N LYS A 171 -1.44 -25.69 -10.06
CA LYS A 171 -1.45 -26.82 -11.01
C LYS A 171 -0.46 -26.55 -12.15
N PRO A 172 0.60 -27.38 -12.34
CA PRO A 172 1.68 -27.10 -13.30
C PRO A 172 1.24 -26.84 -14.75
N ASP A 173 0.19 -27.52 -15.21
CA ASP A 173 -0.30 -27.43 -16.60
C ASP A 173 -1.61 -26.64 -16.73
N PHE A 174 -1.93 -25.80 -15.74
CA PHE A 174 -3.16 -25.03 -15.77
C PHE A 174 -3.09 -23.89 -16.78
N ASN A 175 -3.96 -23.95 -17.79
CA ASN A 175 -4.10 -22.89 -18.80
C ASN A 175 -5.52 -22.30 -18.76
N PRO A 176 -5.72 -21.13 -18.10
CA PRO A 176 -7.03 -20.51 -17.99
C PRO A 176 -7.55 -19.91 -19.31
N PHE A 177 -6.70 -19.80 -20.34
CA PHE A 177 -7.02 -19.20 -21.62
C PHE A 177 -6.99 -20.22 -22.78
N LYS A 178 -7.13 -21.52 -22.48
CA LYS A 178 -7.14 -22.57 -23.52
C LYS A 178 -8.24 -22.27 -24.54
N ILE A 179 -7.83 -21.87 -25.75
CA ILE A 179 -8.74 -21.58 -26.85
C ILE A 179 -9.35 -22.91 -27.31
N VAL A 180 -10.67 -23.02 -27.21
CA VAL A 180 -11.43 -24.13 -27.79
C VAL A 180 -11.79 -23.69 -29.21
N SER A 181 -11.07 -24.18 -30.22
CA SER A 181 -11.49 -24.00 -31.61
C SER A 181 -12.72 -24.87 -31.88
N HIS A 182 -13.88 -24.25 -32.02
CA HIS A 182 -15.03 -24.93 -32.61
C HIS A 182 -14.79 -25.04 -34.11
N GLY A 183 -14.44 -26.24 -34.58
CA GLY A 183 -14.33 -26.51 -36.01
C GLY A 183 -15.68 -26.29 -36.67
N PHE A 184 -15.76 -25.35 -37.61
CA PHE A 184 -16.91 -25.28 -38.51
C PHE A 184 -16.87 -26.53 -39.40
N PRO A 185 -17.95 -27.33 -39.48
CA PRO A 185 -17.97 -28.47 -40.39
C PRO A 185 -17.79 -27.98 -41.82
N SER A 186 -16.77 -28.50 -42.49
CA SER A 186 -16.51 -28.27 -43.92
C SER A 186 -17.71 -28.79 -44.71
N GLN A 187 -18.54 -27.89 -45.23
CA GLN A 187 -19.53 -28.20 -46.25
C GLN A 187 -18.85 -28.07 -47.61
N TYR A 188 -18.22 -29.17 -48.08
CA TYR A 188 -17.88 -29.38 -49.48
C TYR A 188 -18.05 -30.85 -49.81
#